data_AF-I4D432-F1
#
_entry.id   AF-I4D432-F1
#
_cell.length_a   1.000
_cell.length_b   1.000
_cell.length_c   1.000
_cell.angle_alpha   90.00
_cell.angle_beta   90.00
_cell.angle_gamma   90.00
#
_symmetry.space_group_name_H-M   'P 1'
#
loop_
_entity.id
_entity.type
_entity.pdbx_description
1 polymer ?
#
loop_
_entity_poly.entity_id
_entity_poly.type
_entity_poly.pdbx_seq_one_letter_code
_entity_poly.pdbx_strand_id
1 'polypeptide(L)' 'MQIITSEDMKTNTIKILINEFLVTHEITSKESISIELLNYLRNKEMKIEDGVLFNQLLDLIEEKVIGLMDEKIG' A
#
# COMPACT_ATOMS: atom_id res chain seq x y z
N MET A 1 10.04 -15.87 -0.12
CA MET A 1 8.73 -15.34 0.31
C MET A 1 8.89 -14.57 1.61
N GLN A 2 8.73 -13.25 1.57
CA GLN A 2 8.83 -12.36 2.73
C GLN A 2 7.46 -12.18 3.39
N ILE A 3 7.41 -12.03 4.71
CA ILE A 3 6.18 -11.74 5.45
C ILE A 3 6.30 -10.33 6.00
N ILE A 4 5.31 -9.48 5.69
CA ILE A 4 5.13 -8.16 6.27
C ILE A 4 4.44 -8.36 7.61
N THR A 5 5.05 -7.82 8.66
CA THR A 5 4.61 -7.92 10.05
C THR A 5 4.25 -6.55 10.61
N SER A 6 3.63 -6.54 11.78
CA SER A 6 3.34 -5.29 12.50
C SER A 6 4.58 -4.46 12.85
N GLU A 7 5.77 -5.06 12.99
CA GLU A 7 7.02 -4.32 13.20
C GLU A 7 7.45 -3.55 11.96
N ASP A 8 7.21 -4.11 10.76
CA ASP A 8 7.56 -3.44 9.50
C ASP A 8 6.82 -2.11 9.34
N MET A 9 5.60 -2.00 9.89
CA MET A 9 4.80 -0.76 9.92
C MET A 9 5.51 0.39 10.64
N LYS A 10 6.38 0.08 11.60
CA LYS A 10 7.14 1.07 12.37
C LYS A 10 8.44 1.48 11.67
N THR A 11 8.80 0.81 10.58
CA THR A 11 10.05 1.03 9.85
C THR A 11 9.84 1.84 8.57
N ASN A 12 10.94 2.28 7.96
CA ASN A 12 10.89 2.88 6.62
C ASN A 12 10.56 1.86 5.51
N THR A 13 10.65 0.55 5.78
CA THR A 13 10.36 -0.51 4.80
C THR A 13 8.96 -0.36 4.24
N ILE A 14 7.97 -0.10 5.10
CA ILE A 14 6.58 0.02 4.66
C ILE A 14 6.34 1.26 3.82
N LYS A 15 7.00 2.38 4.16
CA LYS A 15 6.91 3.63 3.40
C LYS A 15 7.50 3.47 2.00
N ILE A 16 8.62 2.77 1.89
CA ILE A 16 9.25 2.43 0.61
C ILE A 16 8.31 1.55 -0.21
N LEU A 17 7.73 0.51 0.40
CA LEU A 17 6.81 -0.40 -0.26
C LEU A 17 5.56 0.33 -0.80
N ILE A 18 4.97 1.21 0.01
CA ILE A 18 3.83 2.03 -0.40
C ILE A 18 4.22 2.96 -1.56
N ASN A 19 5.36 3.67 -1.46
CA ASN A 19 5.83 4.54 -2.53
C ASN A 19 6.03 3.79 -3.84
N GLU A 20 6.68 2.63 -3.77
CA GLU A 20 6.93 1.81 -4.94
C GLU A 20 5.62 1.31 -5.57
N PHE A 21 4.67 0.86 -4.74
CA PHE A 21 3.33 0.49 -5.18
C PHE A 21 2.66 1.65 -5.92
N LEU A 22 2.62 2.84 -5.32
CA LEU A 22 1.98 4.04 -5.90
C LEU A 22 2.63 4.52 -7.20
N VAL A 23 3.94 4.33 -7.37
CA VAL A 23 4.66 4.73 -8.59
C VAL A 23 4.48 3.71 -9.72
N THR A 24 4.31 2.43 -9.38
CA THR A 24 4.25 1.34 -10.36
C THR A 24 2.82 0.97 -10.76
N HIS A 25 1.82 1.35 -9.97
CA HIS A 25 0.41 1.04 -10.22
C HIS A 25 -0.39 2.32 -10.39
N GLU A 26 -1.09 2.42 -11.51
CA GLU A 26 -2.04 3.51 -11.74
C GLU A 26 -3.31 3.23 -10.93
N ILE A 27 -3.47 3.94 -9.81
CA ILE A 27 -4.67 3.84 -8.98
C ILE A 27 -5.76 4.70 -9.61
N THR A 28 -6.70 4.04 -10.30
CA THR A 28 -7.82 4.71 -10.98
C THR A 28 -9.00 5.01 -10.06
N SER A 29 -9.08 4.34 -8.91
CA SER A 29 -10.17 4.50 -7.92
C SER A 29 -9.73 4.05 -6.53
N LYS A 30 -10.43 4.47 -5.47
CA LYS A 30 -10.16 3.97 -4.12
C LYS A 30 -10.50 2.49 -3.99
N GLU A 31 -11.59 2.09 -4.62
CA GLU A 31 -12.12 0.73 -4.59
C GLU A 31 -11.12 -0.28 -5.19
N SER A 32 -10.29 0.15 -6.16
CA SER A 32 -9.27 -0.71 -6.77
C SER A 32 -8.03 -0.93 -5.90
N ILE A 33 -7.75 -0.09 -4.90
CA ILE A 33 -6.49 -0.11 -4.13
C ILE A 33 -6.24 -1.49 -3.50
N SER A 34 -7.28 -2.08 -2.91
CA SER A 34 -7.17 -3.36 -2.20
C SER A 34 -6.75 -4.50 -3.12
N ILE A 35 -7.36 -4.60 -4.31
CA ILE A 35 -7.07 -5.65 -5.29
C ILE A 35 -5.68 -5.43 -5.91
N GLU A 36 -5.35 -4.20 -6.27
CA GLU A 36 -4.05 -3.85 -6.84
C GLU A 36 -2.91 -4.11 -5.85
N LEU A 37 -3.10 -3.77 -4.57
CA LEU A 37 -2.12 -4.05 -3.53
C LEU A 37 -1.89 -5.55 -3.36
N LEU A 38 -2.94 -6.36 -3.34
CA LEU A 38 -2.81 -7.83 -3.23
C LEU A 38 -2.09 -8.43 -4.44
N ASN A 39 -2.37 -7.93 -5.64
CA ASN A 39 -1.66 -8.34 -6.86
C ASN A 39 -0.18 -7.95 -6.81
N TYR A 40 0.12 -6.71 -6.40
CA TYR A 40 1.47 -6.22 -6.22
C TYR A 40 2.27 -7.09 -5.23
N LEU A 41 1.72 -7.38 -4.06
CA LEU A 41 2.36 -8.21 -3.04
C LEU A 41 2.59 -9.63 -3.54
N ARG A 42 1.62 -10.20 -4.27
CA ARG A 42 1.78 -11.52 -4.90
C ARG A 42 2.93 -11.54 -5.89
N ASN A 43 3.03 -10.54 -6.75
CA ASN A 43 4.11 -10.42 -7.75
C ASN A 43 5.50 -10.27 -7.09
N LYS A 44 5.55 -9.70 -5.89
CA LYS A 44 6.78 -9.56 -5.08
C LYS A 44 7.10 -10.77 -4.19
N GLU A 45 6.32 -11.84 -4.26
CA GLU A 45 6.40 -12.99 -3.35
C GLU A 45 6.33 -12.56 -1.86
N MET A 46 5.50 -11.56 -1.57
CA MET A 46 5.26 -11.04 -0.23
C MET A 46 3.89 -11.50 0.30
N LYS A 47 3.82 -11.74 1.60
CA LYS A 47 2.58 -12.01 2.34
C LYS A 47 2.42 -11.02 3.47
N ILE A 48 1.18 -10.75 3.85
CA ILE A 48 0.86 -9.98 5.05
C ILE A 48 0.52 -10.98 6.16
N GLU A 49 1.00 -10.70 7.37
CA GLU A 49 0.80 -11.52 8.57
C GLU A 49 -0.69 -11.77 8.86
N ASP A 50 -1.51 -10.72 8.86
CA ASP A 50 -2.95 -10.82 9.14
C ASP A 50 -3.79 -9.74 8.44
N GLY A 51 -5.12 -9.86 8.58
CA GLY A 51 -6.07 -8.92 7.98
C GLY A 51 -6.12 -7.55 8.65
N VAL A 52 -5.68 -7.41 9.91
CA VAL A 52 -5.61 -6.12 10.60
C VAL A 52 -4.51 -5.28 9.99
N LEU A 53 -3.34 -5.89 9.80
CA LEU A 53 -2.19 -5.29 9.15
C LEU A 53 -2.49 -4.89 7.70
N PHE A 54 -3.27 -5.72 6.98
CA PHE A 54 -3.74 -5.38 5.64
C PHE A 54 -4.59 -4.12 5.63
N ASN A 55 -5.58 -4.00 6.52
CA ASN A 55 -6.42 -2.81 6.60
C ASN A 55 -5.61 -1.56 6.96
N GLN A 56 -4.68 -1.66 7.90
CA GLN A 56 -3.78 -0.53 8.23
C GLN A 56 -2.95 -0.08 7.03
N LEU A 57 -2.53 -1.01 6.17
CA LEU A 57 -1.83 -0.67 4.93
C LEU A 57 -2.72 0.08 3.95
N LEU A 58 -3.98 -0.35 3.82
CA LEU A 58 -4.95 0.33 2.98
C LEU A 58 -5.18 1.76 3.46
N ASP A 59 -5.38 1.96 4.77
CA ASP A 59 -5.57 3.29 5.36
C ASP A 59 -4.39 4.23 5.02
N LEU A 60 -3.15 3.76 5.20
CA LEU A 60 -1.95 4.54 4.88
C LEU A 60 -1.82 4.88 3.39
N ILE A 61 -2.21 3.94 2.52
CA ILE A 61 -2.18 4.15 1.07
C ILE A 61 -3.26 5.17 0.69
N GLU A 62 -4.48 5.03 1.23
CA GLU A 62 -5.58 5.93 0.98
C GLU A 62 -5.28 7.36 1.44
N GLU A 63 -4.75 7.55 2.65
CA GLU A 63 -4.30 8.86 3.14
C GLU A 63 -3.33 9.53 2.17
N LYS A 64 -2.41 8.74 1.62
CA LYS A 64 -1.38 9.24 0.70
C LYS A 64 -1.94 9.54 -0.69
N VAL A 65 -2.84 8.72 -1.20
CA VAL A 65 -3.54 8.96 -2.47
C VAL A 65 -4.41 10.21 -2.37
N ILE A 66 -5.16 10.37 -1.28
CA ILE A 66 -5.99 11.56 -1.03
C ILE A 66 -5.11 12.82 -1.03
N GLY A 67 -4.01 12.81 -0.27
CA GLY A 67 -3.07 13.95 -0.28
C GLY A 67 -2.51 14.27 -1.67
N LEU A 68 -2.18 13.26 -2.47
CA LEU A 68 -1.71 13.44 -3.86
C LEU A 68 -2.80 13.93 -4.82
N MET A 69 -4.07 13.59 -4.57
CA MET A 69 -5.20 14.07 -5.37
C MET A 69 -5.51 15.53 -5.04
N ASP A 70 -5.46 15.92 -3.76
CA ASP A 70 -5.69 17.30 -3.34
C ASP A 70 -4.62 18.26 -3.91
N GLU A 71 -3.35 17.83 -4.00
CA GLU A 71 -2.26 18.61 -4.60
C GLU A 71 -2.39 18.80 -6.13
N LYS A 72 -3.12 17.93 -6.83
CA LYS A 72 -3.31 18.04 -8.30
C LYS A 72 -4.43 18.99 -8.71
N ILE A 73 -5.26 19.43 -7.77
CA ILE A 73 -6.40 20.32 -8.01
C ILE A 73 -6.11 21.75 -7.48
N GLY A 74 -4.99 21.94 -6.75
CA GLY A 74 -4.53 23.21 -6.18
C GLY A 74 -3.70 24.07 -7.13
#